data_AF-A0A4S2H2B5-F1
#
_entry.id   AF-A0A4S2H2B5-F1
#
_cell.length_a   1.000
_cell.length_b   1.000
_cell.length_c   1.000
_cell.angle_alpha   90.00
_cell.angle_beta   90.00
_cell.angle_gamma   90.00
#
_symmetry.space_group_name_H-M   'P 1'
#
loop_
_entity.id
_entity.type
_entity.pdbx_description
1 polymer ?
#
loop_
_entity_poly.entity_id
_entity_poly.type
_entity_poly.pdbx_seq_one_letter_code
_entity_poly.pdbx_strand_id
1 'polypeptide(L)'
;MNIVRLTCGVLALGLAACATPTDTSDRDAAELAEMRAAEEAGLVCEYERIMGSLRRERVCRTQDEIDRAREEAFRETDRAQRATPGPQGGS
;
A
#
# COMPACT_ATOMS: atom_id res chain seq x y z
N MET A 1 10.93 53.09 -32.98
CA MET A 1 11.13 52.28 -31.76
C MET A 1 9.84 52.30 -30.94
N ASN A 2 9.01 51.25 -31.03
CA ASN A 2 7.79 51.10 -30.22
C ASN A 2 7.56 49.60 -29.94
N ILE A 3 8.43 48.99 -29.14
CA ILE A 3 8.35 47.56 -28.76
C ILE A 3 8.07 47.40 -27.24
N VAL A 4 8.03 48.50 -26.47
CA VAL A 4 8.10 48.46 -24.99
C VAL A 4 6.74 48.42 -24.28
N ARG A 5 5.62 48.20 -24.99
CA ARG A 5 4.27 48.21 -24.37
C ARG A 5 3.50 46.88 -24.42
N LEU A 6 4.14 45.78 -24.84
CA LEU A 6 3.46 44.50 -25.07
C LEU A 6 3.93 43.35 -24.18
N THR A 7 4.65 43.63 -23.09
CA THR A 7 5.26 42.58 -22.24
C THR A 7 4.74 42.51 -20.80
N CYS A 8 3.74 43.31 -20.40
CA CYS A 8 3.22 43.29 -19.02
C CYS A 8 1.97 42.41 -18.78
N GLY A 9 1.37 41.81 -19.82
CA GLY A 9 0.10 41.08 -19.67
C GLY A 9 0.20 39.57 -19.47
N VAL A 10 1.36 38.94 -19.70
CA VAL A 10 1.44 37.47 -19.84
C VAL A 10 2.00 36.77 -18.58
N LEU A 11 2.56 37.51 -17.62
CA LEU A 11 3.13 36.91 -16.41
C LEU A 11 2.11 36.50 -15.33
N ALA A 12 0.82 36.80 -15.52
CA ALA A 12 -0.21 36.50 -14.52
C ALA A 12 -0.78 35.06 -14.58
N LEU A 13 -0.45 34.26 -15.61
CA LEU A 13 -0.93 32.88 -15.74
C LEU A 13 0.05 31.81 -15.22
N GLY A 14 1.21 32.19 -14.67
CA GLY A 14 2.27 31.23 -14.34
C GLY A 14 2.25 30.60 -12.94
N LEU A 15 1.40 31.07 -12.01
CA LEU A 15 1.52 30.72 -10.58
C LEU A 15 0.41 29.79 -10.03
N ALA A 16 -0.57 29.41 -10.83
CA ALA A 16 -1.68 28.55 -10.37
C ALA A 16 -1.46 27.04 -10.57
N ALA A 17 -0.31 26.62 -11.12
CA ALA A 17 -0.05 25.20 -11.44
C ALA A 17 0.67 24.42 -10.32
N CYS A 18 1.08 25.06 -9.23
CA CYS A 18 1.83 24.41 -8.13
C CYS A 18 1.01 24.20 -6.84
N ALA A 19 -0.29 24.50 -6.86
CA ALA A 19 -1.17 24.31 -5.70
C ALA A 19 -2.31 23.34 -6.07
N THR A 20 -1.97 22.07 -6.29
CA THR A 20 -2.94 20.97 -6.28
C THR A 20 -2.72 20.07 -5.07
N PRO A 21 -3.24 20.43 -3.88
CA PRO A 21 -3.36 19.51 -2.76
C PRO A 21 -4.82 19.12 -2.48
N THR A 22 -5.65 18.90 -3.52
CA THR A 22 -7.07 18.53 -3.35
C THR A 22 -7.39 17.06 -3.63
N ASP A 23 -6.54 16.34 -4.37
CA ASP A 23 -6.81 14.91 -4.67
C ASP A 23 -6.46 13.96 -3.52
N THR A 24 -5.52 14.34 -2.63
CA THR A 24 -5.09 13.44 -1.56
C THR A 24 -6.12 13.34 -0.44
N SER A 25 -6.77 14.45 -0.07
CA SER A 25 -7.77 14.47 0.99
C SER A 25 -9.01 13.64 0.65
N ASP A 26 -9.46 13.67 -0.60
CA ASP A 26 -10.64 12.92 -1.04
C ASP A 26 -10.33 11.42 -1.15
N ARG A 27 -9.10 11.06 -1.57
CA ARG A 27 -8.65 9.66 -1.60
C ARG A 27 -8.49 9.08 -0.20
N ASP A 28 -7.93 9.84 0.73
CA ASP A 28 -7.75 9.41 2.12
C ASP A 28 -9.12 9.20 2.82
N ALA A 29 -10.10 10.07 2.54
CA ALA A 29 -11.45 9.93 3.06
C ALA A 29 -12.18 8.69 2.49
N ALA A 30 -12.01 8.42 1.19
CA ALA A 30 -12.55 7.22 0.56
C ALA A 30 -11.90 5.94 1.11
N GLU A 31 -10.58 5.97 1.33
CA GLU A 31 -9.85 4.84 1.95
C GLU A 31 -10.34 4.57 3.37
N LEU A 32 -10.55 5.61 4.18
CA LEU A 32 -11.07 5.46 5.53
C LEU A 32 -12.49 4.86 5.54
N ALA A 33 -13.33 5.25 4.59
CA ALA A 33 -14.69 4.72 4.46
C ALA A 33 -14.68 3.23 4.08
N GLU A 34 -13.80 2.82 3.15
CA GLU A 34 -13.63 1.42 2.79
C GLU A 34 -13.11 0.58 3.96
N MET A 35 -12.17 1.09 4.77
CA MET A 35 -11.68 0.39 5.95
C MET A 35 -12.79 0.16 6.98
N ARG A 36 -13.63 1.18 7.23
CA ARG A 36 -14.77 1.05 8.15
C ARG A 36 -15.79 0.05 7.64
N ALA A 37 -16.08 0.04 6.34
CA ALA A 37 -17.00 -0.93 5.75
C ALA A 37 -16.46 -2.37 5.86
N ALA A 38 -15.15 -2.56 5.70
CA ALA A 38 -14.51 -3.86 5.88
C ALA A 38 -14.51 -4.31 7.36
N GLU A 39 -14.26 -3.39 8.30
CA GLU A 39 -14.34 -3.66 9.74
C GLU A 39 -15.77 -4.04 10.16
N GLU A 40 -16.78 -3.33 9.65
CA GLU A 40 -18.20 -3.65 9.87
C GLU A 40 -18.59 -5.02 9.27
N ALA A 41 -17.96 -5.42 8.16
CA ALA A 41 -18.10 -6.75 7.58
C ALA A 41 -17.29 -7.84 8.31
N GLY A 42 -16.57 -7.51 9.38
CA GLY A 42 -15.75 -8.46 10.15
C GLY A 42 -14.47 -8.90 9.43
N LEU A 43 -14.00 -8.11 8.46
CA LEU A 43 -12.77 -8.36 7.71
C LEU A 43 -11.58 -7.64 8.35
N VAL A 44 -10.44 -8.31 8.38
CA VAL A 44 -9.16 -7.73 8.79
C VAL A 44 -8.38 -7.37 7.52
N CYS A 45 -8.14 -6.07 7.33
CA CYS A 45 -7.40 -5.54 6.18
C CYS A 45 -5.98 -5.17 6.57
N GLU A 46 -5.00 -5.70 5.84
CA GLU A 46 -3.58 -5.39 6.02
C GLU A 46 -2.91 -5.03 4.70
N TYR A 47 -1.86 -4.20 4.77
CA TYR A 47 -1.05 -3.85 3.61
C TYR A 47 0.13 -4.82 3.47
N GLU A 48 -0.03 -5.81 2.59
CA GLU A 48 0.97 -6.84 2.33
C GLU A 48 1.86 -6.47 1.13
N ARG A 49 3.11 -6.93 1.15
CA ARG A 49 4.00 -6.83 -0.01
C ARG A 49 3.83 -8.08 -0.85
N ILE A 50 3.43 -7.92 -2.11
CA ILE A 50 3.32 -9.04 -3.04
C ILE A 50 4.73 -9.50 -3.44
N MET A 51 4.98 -10.81 -3.35
CA MET A 51 6.25 -11.41 -3.76
C MET A 51 6.53 -11.08 -5.24
N GLY A 52 7.74 -10.57 -5.53
CA GLY A 52 8.10 -10.13 -6.88
C GLY A 52 7.65 -8.70 -7.23
N SER A 53 7.04 -7.97 -6.30
CA SER A 53 6.64 -6.57 -6.47
C SER A 53 7.23 -5.67 -5.38
N LEU A 54 7.57 -4.43 -5.73
CA LEU A 54 7.91 -3.37 -4.77
C LEU A 54 6.67 -2.68 -4.20
N ARG A 55 5.49 -2.92 -4.81
CA ARG A 55 4.24 -2.31 -4.37
C ARG A 55 3.62 -3.13 -3.24
N ARG A 56 2.99 -2.40 -2.32
CA ARG A 56 2.13 -2.98 -1.28
C ARG A 56 0.70 -2.95 -1.78
N GLU A 57 -0.03 -4.02 -1.52
CA GLU A 57 -1.44 -4.16 -1.87
C GLU A 57 -2.24 -4.38 -0.59
N ARG A 58 -3.46 -3.85 -0.56
CA ARG A 58 -4.38 -4.02 0.56
C ARG A 58 -5.08 -5.36 0.40
N VAL A 59 -4.92 -6.24 1.37
CA VAL A 59 -5.56 -7.55 1.39
C VAL A 59 -6.45 -7.63 2.61
N CYS A 60 -7.74 -7.86 2.39
CA CYS A 60 -8.72 -8.06 3.44
C CYS A 60 -9.07 -9.54 3.51
N ARG A 61 -8.97 -10.11 4.72
CA ARG A 61 -9.30 -11.52 4.97
C ARG A 61 -10.23 -11.64 6.15
N THR A 62 -11.02 -12.70 6.16
CA THR A 62 -11.79 -13.09 7.34
C THR A 62 -10.87 -13.68 8.41
N GLN A 63 -11.33 -13.68 9.67
CA GLN A 63 -10.58 -14.31 10.77
C GLN A 63 -10.31 -15.80 10.50
N ASP A 64 -11.31 -16.53 9.98
CA ASP A 64 -11.19 -17.95 9.66
C ASP A 64 -10.13 -18.24 8.58
N GLU A 65 -9.96 -17.35 7.61
CA GLU A 65 -8.93 -17.47 6.57
C GLU A 65 -7.54 -17.21 7.15
N ILE A 66 -7.42 -16.25 8.06
CA ILE A 66 -6.17 -15.97 8.76
C ILE A 66 -5.76 -17.18 9.59
N ASP A 67 -6.69 -17.79 10.32
CA ASP A 67 -6.40 -18.93 11.18
C ASP A 67 -6.02 -20.16 10.35
N ARG A 68 -6.72 -20.41 9.23
CA ARG A 68 -6.35 -21.46 8.28
C ARG A 68 -4.96 -21.25 7.67
N ALA A 69 -4.66 -20.02 7.24
CA ALA A 69 -3.35 -19.70 6.66
C ALA A 69 -2.22 -19.86 7.69
N ARG A 70 -2.46 -19.51 8.96
CA ARG A 70 -1.50 -19.71 10.06
C ARG A 70 -1.25 -21.19 10.33
N GLU A 71 -2.30 -22.00 10.35
CA GLU A 71 -2.17 -23.44 10.56
C GLU A 71 -1.38 -24.11 9.43
N GLU A 72 -1.68 -23.75 8.18
CA GLU A 72 -0.94 -24.25 7.01
C GLU A 72 0.53 -23.82 7.06
N ALA A 73 0.81 -22.55 7.34
CA ALA A 73 2.17 -22.05 7.49
C ALA A 73 2.95 -22.78 8.61
N PHE A 74 2.29 -23.09 9.72
CA PHE A 74 2.90 -23.85 10.81
C PHE A 74 3.24 -25.28 10.38
N ARG A 75 2.31 -25.98 9.70
CA ARG A 75 2.52 -27.33 9.20
C ARG A 75 3.66 -27.40 8.18
N GLU A 76 3.72 -26.44 7.26
CA GLU A 76 4.81 -26.38 6.27
C GLU A 76 6.16 -26.04 6.93
N THR A 77 6.17 -25.14 7.91
CA THR A 77 7.39 -24.80 8.65
C THR A 77 7.91 -25.99 9.46
N ASP A 78 7.03 -26.70 10.18
CA ASP A 78 7.40 -27.92 10.93
C ASP A 78 7.95 -29.00 9.99
N ARG A 79 7.32 -29.20 8.82
CA ARG A 79 7.84 -30.12 7.79
C ARG A 79 9.23 -29.70 7.29
N ALA A 80 9.42 -28.43 6.97
CA ALA A 80 10.69 -27.90 6.48
C ALA A 80 11.81 -28.02 7.53
N GLN A 81 11.51 -27.75 8.80
CA GLN A 81 12.47 -27.90 9.90
C GLN A 81 12.93 -29.34 10.09
N ARG A 82 12.02 -30.31 9.99
CA ARG A 82 12.37 -31.74 10.05
C ARG A 82 13.16 -32.22 8.85
N ALA A 83 12.91 -31.64 7.66
CA ALA A 83 13.58 -32.00 6.43
C ALA A 83 14.98 -31.36 6.29
N THR A 84 15.31 -30.34 7.08
CA THR A 84 16.60 -29.66 7.01
C THR A 84 17.56 -30.29 8.02
N PRO A 85 18.63 -30.98 7.59
CA PRO A 85 19.68 -31.41 8.51
C PRO A 85 20.25 -30.16 9.18
N GLY A 86 20.29 -30.14 10.52
CA GLY A 86 20.91 -29.04 11.26
C GLY A 86 22.33 -28.74 10.74
N PRO A 87 22.84 -27.52 10.94
CA PRO A 87 24.19 -27.18 10.48
C PRO A 87 25.16 -28.22 11.04
N GLN A 88 25.78 -29.01 10.15
CA GLN A 88 26.83 -29.95 10.53
C GLN A 88 27.96 -29.12 11.13
N GLY A 89 28.04 -29.12 12.46
CA GLY A 89 29.14 -28.50 13.18
C GLY A 89 30.44 -29.15 12.70
N GLY A 90 31.20 -28.41 11.90
CA GLY A 90 32.55 -28.78 11.51
C GLY A 90 33.40 -28.85 12.77
N SER A 91 33.83 -30.06 13.12
CA SER A 91 34.94 -30.30 14.05
C SER A 91 36.27 -30.19 13.32
#